data_AF-A0A516P4E4-F1
#
_entry.id   AF-A0A516P4E4-F1
#
_cell.length_a   1.000
_cell.length_b   1.000
_cell.length_c   1.000
_cell.angle_alpha   90.00
_cell.angle_beta   90.00
_cell.angle_gamma   90.00
#
_symmetry.space_group_name_H-M   'P 1'
#
loop_
_entity.id
_entity.type
_entity.pdbx_description
1 polymer ?
#
loop_
_entity_poly.entity_id
_entity_poly.type
_entity_poly.pdbx_seq_one_letter_code
_entity_poly.pdbx_strand_id
1 'polypeptide(L)'
;MYTSDRKILELVELLKSENKISSDKEFCEIIEINPANFAKIKKSENYPNQSYHFTPLHIENVCKKLNIDSNWIFNLSDEKYKQKINKTLKKTTKSEYC
;
A
#
# COMPACT_ATOMS: atom_id res chain seq x y z
N MET A 1 -1.32 -16.53 1.34
CA MET A 1 -1.18 -15.07 1.50
C MET A 1 -0.45 -14.49 0.29
N TYR A 2 -0.99 -13.43 -0.34
CA TYR A 2 -0.38 -12.78 -1.50
C TYR A 2 0.80 -11.88 -1.12
N THR A 3 1.64 -11.51 -2.09
CA THR A 3 2.77 -10.57 -1.90
C THR A 3 2.27 -9.21 -1.39
N SER A 4 1.18 -8.71 -1.96
CA SER A 4 0.55 -7.46 -1.52
C SER A 4 0.11 -7.50 -0.06
N ASP A 5 -0.47 -8.62 0.38
CA ASP A 5 -0.88 -8.80 1.78
C ASP A 5 0.34 -8.73 2.71
N ARG A 6 1.44 -9.41 2.36
CA ARG A 6 2.70 -9.37 3.13
C ARG A 6 3.26 -7.97 3.23
N LYS A 7 3.36 -7.26 2.09
CA LYS A 7 3.89 -5.90 2.04
C LYS A 7 3.06 -4.90 2.83
N ILE A 8 1.73 -5.05 2.82
CA ILE A 8 0.86 -4.20 3.63
C ILE A 8 1.04 -4.51 5.13
N LEU A 9 1.17 -5.77 5.52
CA LEU A 9 1.45 -6.12 6.92
C LEU A 9 2.82 -5.59 7.38
N GLU A 10 3.85 -5.70 6.54
CA GLU A 10 5.18 -5.10 6.76
C GLU A 10 5.08 -3.57 6.91
N LEU A 11 4.27 -2.93 6.08
CA LEU A 11 4.01 -1.49 6.17
C LEU A 11 3.41 -1.10 7.53
N VAL A 12 2.49 -1.88 8.10
CA VAL A 12 1.91 -1.59 9.42
C VAL A 12 2.99 -1.56 10.49
N GLU A 13 3.86 -2.56 10.53
CA GLU A 13 4.95 -2.61 11.51
C GLU A 13 5.95 -1.47 11.32
N LEU A 14 6.24 -1.10 10.08
CA LEU A 14 7.08 0.06 9.77
C LEU A 14 6.44 1.37 10.26
N LEU A 15 5.15 1.59 9.98
CA LEU A 15 4.47 2.81 10.42
C LEU A 15 4.43 2.95 11.95
N LYS A 16 4.33 1.83 12.68
CA LYS A 16 4.47 1.83 14.14
C LYS A 16 5.90 2.20 14.56
N SER A 17 6.91 1.62 13.92
CA SER A 17 8.32 1.91 14.23
C SER A 17 8.69 3.38 13.97
N GLU A 18 8.03 4.01 12.99
CA GLU A 18 8.16 5.43 12.66
C GLU A 18 7.27 6.34 13.52
N ASN A 19 6.52 5.79 14.49
CA ASN A 19 5.53 6.48 15.30
C ASN A 19 4.46 7.23 14.47
N LYS A 20 4.17 6.78 13.25
CA LYS A 20 3.11 7.34 12.39
C LYS A 20 1.73 6.81 12.75
N ILE A 21 1.68 5.63 13.35
CA ILE A 21 0.49 5.05 13.97
C ILE A 21 0.89 4.42 15.31
N SER A 22 -0.05 4.34 16.23
CA SER A 22 0.11 3.75 17.55
C SER A 22 -0.32 2.28 17.61
N SER A 23 -1.19 1.83 16.69
CA SER A 23 -1.81 0.51 16.78
C SER A 23 -2.33 -0.04 15.46
N ASP A 24 -2.55 -1.36 15.40
CA ASP A 24 -3.25 -2.03 14.28
C ASP A 24 -4.66 -1.47 14.08
N LYS A 25 -5.32 -1.03 15.16
CA LYS A 25 -6.67 -0.46 15.12
C LYS A 25 -6.67 0.87 14.36
N GLU A 26 -5.73 1.75 14.67
CA GLU A 26 -5.58 3.04 13.98
C GLU A 26 -5.31 2.83 12.48
N PHE A 27 -4.45 1.87 12.12
CA PHE A 27 -4.26 1.49 10.72
C PHE A 27 -5.56 1.03 10.07
N CYS A 28 -6.34 0.18 10.75
CA CYS A 28 -7.62 -0.31 10.23
C CYS A 28 -8.61 0.82 9.97
N GLU A 29 -8.67 1.81 10.85
CA GLU A 29 -9.50 3.01 10.71
C GLU A 29 -9.05 3.86 9.51
N ILE A 30 -7.73 4.05 9.33
CA ILE A 30 -7.18 4.79 8.19
C ILE A 30 -7.61 4.14 6.87
N ILE A 31 -7.41 2.82 6.71
CA ILE A 31 -7.66 2.15 5.42
C ILE A 31 -9.09 1.64 5.25
N GLU A 32 -9.95 1.87 6.25
CA GLU A 32 -11.35 1.48 6.30
C GLU A 32 -11.58 -0.04 6.20
N ILE A 33 -10.70 -0.83 6.83
CA ILE A 33 -10.88 -2.28 6.95
C ILE A 33 -11.47 -2.64 8.30
N ASN A 34 -12.37 -3.63 8.33
CA ASN A 34 -12.84 -4.21 9.58
C ASN A 34 -11.67 -4.88 10.35
N PRO A 35 -11.41 -4.55 11.63
CA PRO A 35 -10.33 -5.15 12.41
C PRO A 35 -10.36 -6.68 12.48
N ALA A 36 -11.55 -7.29 12.47
CA ALA A 36 -11.68 -8.76 12.43
C ALA A 36 -11.20 -9.34 11.10
N ASN A 37 -11.43 -8.64 9.98
CA ASN A 37 -10.90 -9.04 8.67
C ASN A 37 -9.39 -8.86 8.62
N PHE A 38 -8.87 -7.76 9.17
CA PHE A 38 -7.42 -7.55 9.28
C PHE A 38 -6.75 -8.65 10.09
N ALA A 39 -7.31 -9.01 11.26
CA ALA A 39 -6.79 -10.10 12.08
C ALA A 39 -6.81 -11.46 11.36
N LYS A 40 -7.83 -11.70 10.52
CA LYS A 40 -7.93 -12.89 9.66
C LYS A 40 -6.85 -12.89 8.58
N ILE A 41 -6.59 -11.77 7.92
CA ILE A 41 -5.51 -11.63 6.93
C ILE A 41 -4.15 -11.89 7.59
N LYS A 42 -3.89 -11.31 8.77
CA LYS A 42 -2.65 -11.51 9.53
C LYS A 42 -2.40 -12.99 9.88
N LYS A 43 -3.46 -13.75 10.12
CA LYS A 43 -3.38 -15.20 10.41
C LYS A 43 -3.32 -16.08 9.16
N SER A 44 -3.60 -15.54 7.97
CA SER A 44 -3.72 -16.33 6.73
C SER A 44 -2.45 -17.10 6.34
N GLU A 45 -1.28 -16.72 6.87
CA GLU A 45 -0.05 -17.49 6.71
C GLU A 45 -0.12 -18.88 7.35
N ASN A 46 -0.81 -19.00 8.49
CA ASN A 46 -0.99 -20.25 9.24
C ASN A 46 -2.20 -21.06 8.76
N TYR A 47 -3.06 -20.48 7.92
CA TYR A 47 -4.30 -21.10 7.44
C TYR A 47 -4.41 -20.96 5.93
N PRO A 48 -3.74 -21.83 5.14
CA PRO A 48 -3.59 -21.66 3.70
C PRO A 48 -4.92 -21.72 2.91
N ASN A 49 -5.98 -22.31 3.48
CA ASN A 49 -7.31 -22.36 2.87
C ASN A 49 -8.16 -21.10 3.13
N GLN A 50 -7.61 -20.10 3.80
CA GLN A 50 -8.32 -18.88 4.15
C GLN A 50 -8.22 -17.84 3.02
N SER A 51 -9.36 -17.49 2.42
CA SER A 51 -9.45 -16.57 1.27
C SER A 51 -9.59 -15.08 1.66
N TYR A 52 -9.08 -14.68 2.82
CA TYR A 52 -9.14 -13.28 3.28
C TYR A 52 -7.91 -12.51 2.80
N HIS A 53 -8.13 -11.42 2.06
CA HIS A 53 -7.08 -10.60 1.45
C HIS A 53 -7.45 -9.12 1.50
N PHE A 54 -6.46 -8.24 1.30
CA PHE A 54 -6.76 -6.84 1.06
C PHE A 54 -7.46 -6.67 -0.29
N THR A 55 -8.57 -5.94 -0.31
CA THR A 55 -9.29 -5.63 -1.55
C THR A 55 -8.55 -4.53 -2.30
N PRO A 56 -8.81 -4.36 -3.62
CA PRO A 56 -8.29 -3.22 -4.37
C PRO A 56 -8.60 -1.87 -3.71
N LEU A 57 -9.78 -1.73 -3.10
CA LEU A 57 -10.16 -0.52 -2.37
C LEU A 57 -9.27 -0.27 -1.14
N HIS A 58 -8.94 -1.33 -0.38
CA HIS A 58 -8.01 -1.20 0.75
C HIS A 58 -6.61 -0.77 0.26
N ILE A 59 -6.12 -1.36 -0.84
CA ILE A 59 -4.82 -1.01 -1.44
C ILE A 59 -4.82 0.44 -1.92
N GLU A 60 -5.90 0.88 -2.55
CA GLU A 60 -6.09 2.27 -2.98
C GLU A 60 -6.06 3.22 -1.77
N ASN A 61 -6.77 2.90 -0.70
CA ASN A 61 -6.80 3.69 0.54
C ASN A 61 -5.40 3.79 1.16
N VAL A 62 -4.63 2.68 1.22
CA VAL A 62 -3.22 2.70 1.64
C VAL A 62 -2.42 3.70 0.78
N CYS A 63 -2.54 3.58 -0.54
CA CYS A 63 -1.78 4.42 -1.47
C CYS A 63 -2.15 5.91 -1.39
N LYS A 64 -3.41 6.23 -1.12
CA LYS A 64 -3.92 7.61 -1.07
C LYS A 64 -3.69 8.25 0.30
N LYS A 65 -4.02 7.56 1.39
CA LYS A 65 -4.03 8.14 2.74
C LYS A 65 -2.64 8.12 3.38
N LEU A 66 -1.77 7.20 2.98
CA LEU A 66 -0.42 7.05 3.56
C LEU A 66 0.71 7.43 2.58
N ASN A 67 0.36 7.95 1.41
CA ASN A 67 1.30 8.33 0.34
C ASN A 67 2.25 7.20 -0.10
N ILE A 68 1.78 5.96 -0.07
CA ILE A 68 2.55 4.77 -0.45
C ILE A 68 2.45 4.52 -1.95
N ASP A 69 3.55 4.08 -2.57
CA ASP A 69 3.60 3.65 -3.96
C ASP A 69 3.03 2.23 -4.10
N SER A 70 2.10 2.04 -5.03
CA SER A 70 1.52 0.73 -5.32
C SER A 70 2.54 -0.27 -5.84
N ASN A 71 3.56 0.18 -6.58
CA ASN A 71 4.63 -0.68 -7.08
C ASN A 71 5.41 -1.32 -5.93
N TRP A 72 5.62 -0.59 -4.83
CA TRP A 72 6.23 -1.16 -3.63
C TRP A 72 5.37 -2.25 -2.99
N ILE A 73 4.04 -2.04 -2.93
CA ILE A 73 3.09 -3.04 -2.42
C ILE A 73 3.14 -4.33 -3.24
N PHE A 74 3.28 -4.22 -4.57
CA PHE A 74 3.39 -5.37 -5.46
C PHE A 74 4.83 -5.88 -5.64
N ASN A 75 5.80 -5.33 -4.88
CA ASN A 75 7.21 -5.69 -4.96
C ASN A 75 7.82 -5.52 -6.37
N LEU A 76 7.36 -4.49 -7.09
CA LEU A 76 7.82 -4.05 -8.41
C LEU A 76 8.79 -2.85 -8.32
N SER A 77 8.95 -2.27 -7.14
CA SER A 77 9.85 -1.14 -6.87
C SER A 77 10.30 -1.16 -5.41
N ASP A 78 11.54 -0.71 -5.15
CA ASP A 78 12.06 -0.50 -3.81
C ASP A 78 11.63 0.85 -3.21
N GLU A 79 11.16 1.78 -4.05
CA GLU A 79 10.68 3.10 -3.65
C GLU A 79 9.32 2.99 -2.95
N LYS A 80 9.30 3.18 -1.62
CA LYS A 80 8.10 3.02 -0.79
C LYS A 80 7.10 4.17 -0.94
N TYR A 81 7.58 5.40 -1.00
CA TYR A 81 6.72 6.58 -1.00
C TYR A 81 6.58 7.12 -2.41
N LYS A 82 5.39 7.61 -2.74
CA LYS A 82 5.20 8.31 -4.01
C LYS A 82 6.10 9.52 -4.06
N GLN A 83 6.99 9.56 -5.06
CA GLN A 83 7.79 10.74 -5.33
C GLN A 83 6.88 11.90 -5.74
N LYS A 84 7.14 13.10 -5.21
CA LYS A 84 6.46 14.32 -5.68
C LYS A 84 6.93 14.57 -7.11
N ILE A 85 6.04 14.37 -8.08
CA ILE A 85 6.32 14.72 -9.46
C ILE A 85 6.43 16.25 -9.53
N ASN A 86 7.65 16.77 -9.61
CA ASN A 86 7.87 18.15 -10.02
C ASN A 86 7.38 18.23 -11.47
N LYS A 87 6.20 18.84 -11.69
CA LYS A 87 5.63 19.04 -13.02
C LYS A 87 6.46 20.05 -13.82
N THR A 88 7.66 19.68 -14.22
CA THR A 88 8.32 20.29 -15.38
C THR A 88 8.01 19.38 -16.56
N LEU A 89 6.76 19.46 -17.04
CA LEU A 89 6.41 18.89 -18.34
C LEU A 89 7.27 19.62 -19.37
N LYS A 90 8.41 19.02 -19.75
CA LYS A 90 9.13 19.43 -20.96
C LYS A 90 8.14 19.31 -22.09
N LYS A 91 7.65 20.45 -22.61
CA LYS A 91 6.92 20.52 -23.87
C LYS A 91 7.82 19.88 -24.91
N THR A 92 7.54 18.63 -25.28
CA THR A 92 8.18 18.02 -26.43
C THR A 92 7.73 18.83 -27.64
N THR A 93 8.67 19.59 -28.20
CA THR A 93 8.51 20.31 -29.46
C THR A 93 8.01 19.33 -30.52
N LYS A 94 6.87 19.65 -31.14
CA LYS A 94 6.47 19.06 -32.41
C LYS A 94 7.61 19.29 -33.39
N SER A 95 8.33 18.24 -33.76
CA SER A 95 9.12 18.25 -35.00
C SER A 95 8.15 17.98 -36.12
N GLU A 96 7.76 19.04 -36.82
CA GLU A 96 7.26 18.95 -38.18
C GLU A 96 8.25 18.12 -39.00
N TYR A 97 7.77 17.07 -39.65
CA TYR A 97 8.49 16.45 -40.75
C TYR A 97 7.82 16.95 -42.02
N CYS A 98 8.61 17.71 -42.79
CA CYS A 98 8.35 18.13 -44.16
C CYS A 98 8.14 16.94 -45.10
#